data_AF-A0A1Y3VVB8-F1
#
_entry.id   AF-A0A1Y3VVB8-F1
#
_cell.length_a   1.000
_cell.length_b   1.000
_cell.length_c   1.000
_cell.angle_alpha   90.00
_cell.angle_beta   90.00
_cell.angle_gamma   90.00
#
_symmetry.space_group_name_H-M   'P 1'
#
loop_
_entity.id
_entity.type
_entity.pdbx_description
1 polymer ?
#
loop_
_entity_poly.entity_id
_entity_poly.type
_entity_poly.pdbx_seq_one_letter_code
_entity_poly.pdbx_strand_id
1 'polypeptide(L)'
;MLFTSCYDEDALTPGDRVLESRFEFPQGSNSWDEEAQDILDEFGIYLIYKNYAEDDFNRSWTGGTGGGGFQSNYTGSDLNDTQAEEAIAFMQKHIFTYLNRDVIQKALPPYIYLAYDLSARTEFIPGYPAKSNVNISFEGLDYWAISWGGIQEISTGLGTPPITSPIAPPTTAKECWKMRGEFMQVTFRKAIENGGIEMPTGFGDNFDYKTAIQYADAYKDDPNYYMMRGFPGKMGFSGFNLSPIYKVTEMNPEKCFIAYVQMCMYYTREEFESQFASTYTLLAETRQQVVDYMREKYNIDLEAIAKGPDIAQ
;
A
#
# COMPACT_ATOMS: atom_id res chain seq x y z
N MET A 1 10.66 -45.76 -24.61
CA MET A 1 11.22 -45.50 -23.27
C MET A 1 10.45 -44.34 -22.68
N LEU A 2 9.58 -44.62 -21.72
CA LEU A 2 8.82 -43.63 -20.96
C LEU A 2 9.72 -43.14 -19.83
N PHE A 3 10.07 -41.86 -19.81
CA PHE A 3 10.66 -41.23 -18.64
C PHE A 3 9.52 -40.90 -17.67
N THR A 4 9.41 -41.69 -16.61
CA THR A 4 8.58 -41.39 -15.45
C THR A 4 9.51 -40.75 -14.42
N SER A 5 9.35 -39.46 -14.14
CA SER A 5 9.89 -38.88 -12.90
C SER A 5 8.80 -38.02 -12.29
N CYS A 6 7.90 -38.65 -11.54
CA CYS A 6 7.10 -37.95 -10.55
C CYS A 6 7.88 -38.10 -9.24
N TYR A 7 8.65 -37.08 -8.89
CA TYR A 7 9.00 -36.86 -7.51
C TYR A 7 7.74 -36.31 -6.84
N ASP A 8 7.15 -37.09 -5.93
CA ASP A 8 6.24 -36.55 -4.92
C ASP A 8 7.14 -35.81 -3.93
N GLU A 9 7.23 -34.48 -4.06
CA GLU A 9 7.70 -33.67 -2.94
C GLU A 9 6.56 -33.58 -1.95
N ASP A 10 6.84 -33.94 -0.69
CA ASP A 10 5.91 -33.72 0.41
C ASP A 10 5.47 -32.24 0.41
N ALA A 11 4.16 -32.01 0.53
CA ALA A 11 3.64 -30.65 0.62
C ALA A 11 4.30 -29.95 1.82
N LEU A 12 5.10 -28.92 1.53
CA LEU A 12 5.63 -28.03 2.56
C LEU A 12 4.45 -27.44 3.34
N THR A 13 4.21 -27.95 4.54
CA THR A 13 3.30 -27.30 5.49
C THR A 13 3.94 -25.98 5.89
N PRO A 14 3.29 -24.83 5.67
CA PRO A 14 3.79 -23.57 6.21
C PRO A 14 3.93 -23.72 7.72
N GLY A 15 5.17 -23.69 8.22
CA GLY A 15 5.39 -23.56 9.65
C GLY A 15 4.90 -22.19 10.12
N ASP A 16 4.55 -22.10 11.41
CA ASP A 16 4.34 -20.81 12.05
C ASP A 16 5.51 -19.89 11.69
N ARG A 17 5.22 -18.63 11.30
CA ARG A 17 6.22 -17.62 10.91
C ARG A 17 7.01 -17.16 12.15
N VAL A 18 7.79 -18.07 12.74
CA VAL A 18 8.78 -17.73 13.76
C VAL A 18 10.07 -17.38 13.04
N LEU A 19 10.13 -16.15 12.53
CA LEU A 19 11.41 -15.55 12.21
C LEU A 19 12.00 -15.07 13.53
N GLU A 20 13.17 -15.57 13.92
CA GLU A 20 13.93 -14.91 14.98
C GLU A 20 14.20 -13.47 14.53
N SER A 21 13.65 -12.51 15.28
CA SER A 21 13.80 -11.11 14.94
C SER A 21 15.28 -10.73 14.95
N ARG A 22 15.74 -10.07 13.88
CA ARG A 22 17.09 -9.49 13.85
C ARG A 22 17.25 -8.30 14.81
N PHE A 23 16.14 -7.76 15.28
CA PHE A 23 16.07 -6.67 16.24
C PHE A 23 15.65 -7.19 17.61
N GLU A 24 16.25 -6.64 18.66
CA GLU A 24 15.66 -6.69 20.00
C GLU A 24 14.26 -6.05 19.95
N PHE A 25 13.27 -6.70 20.56
CA PHE A 25 11.88 -6.23 20.52
C PHE A 25 11.16 -6.49 21.87
N PRO A 26 10.37 -5.53 22.40
CA PRO A 26 10.22 -4.16 21.92
C PRO A 26 11.56 -3.40 21.92
N GLN A 27 11.73 -2.41 21.03
CA GLN A 27 13.02 -1.72 20.89
C GLN A 27 13.30 -0.73 22.04
N GLY A 28 12.32 -0.47 22.91
CA GLY A 28 12.39 0.45 24.03
C GLY A 28 11.65 -0.06 25.27
N SER A 29 11.53 0.83 26.26
CA SER A 29 10.79 0.58 27.52
C SER A 29 9.85 1.74 27.86
N ASN A 30 9.46 2.53 26.86
CA ASN A 30 8.47 3.58 27.02
C ASN A 30 7.07 2.96 27.11
N SER A 31 6.10 3.67 27.67
CA SER A 31 4.73 3.15 27.80
C SER A 31 4.05 2.86 26.47
N TRP A 32 4.43 3.55 25.39
CA TRP A 32 3.89 3.33 24.04
C TRP A 32 4.55 2.15 23.31
N ASP A 33 5.66 1.60 23.80
CA ASP A 33 6.26 0.39 23.21
C ASP A 33 5.31 -0.82 23.33
N GLU A 34 4.39 -0.82 24.30
CA GLU A 34 3.32 -1.82 24.43
C GLU A 34 2.40 -1.84 23.21
N GLU A 35 2.12 -0.69 22.57
CA GLU A 35 1.28 -0.65 21.36
C GLU A 35 1.95 -1.37 20.17
N ALA A 36 3.28 -1.29 20.06
CA ALA A 36 4.03 -2.03 19.05
C ALA A 36 4.07 -3.54 19.37
N GLN A 37 4.10 -3.91 20.65
CA GLN A 37 4.00 -5.29 21.11
C GLN A 37 2.63 -5.90 20.81
N ASP A 38 1.54 -5.16 21.04
CA ASP A 38 0.18 -5.61 20.72
C ASP A 38 0.03 -5.95 19.23
N ILE A 39 0.63 -5.14 18.34
CA ILE A 39 0.62 -5.41 16.89
C ILE A 39 1.42 -6.67 16.55
N LEU A 40 2.55 -6.91 17.22
CA LEU A 40 3.30 -8.15 17.05
C LEU A 40 2.49 -9.36 17.52
N ASP A 41 1.88 -9.28 18.70
CA ASP A 41 1.12 -10.39 19.30
C ASP A 41 -0.12 -10.72 18.48
N GLU A 42 -0.84 -9.71 18.00
CA GLU A 42 -2.04 -9.90 17.18
C GLU A 42 -1.71 -10.28 15.74
N PHE A 43 -0.82 -9.54 15.06
CA PHE A 43 -0.62 -9.68 13.60
C PHE A 43 0.65 -10.43 13.22
N GLY A 44 1.59 -10.65 14.14
CA GLY A 44 2.91 -11.22 13.82
C GLY A 44 3.79 -10.25 13.02
N ILE A 45 3.60 -8.94 13.21
CA ILE A 45 4.29 -7.88 12.47
C ILE A 45 5.13 -7.04 13.43
N TYR A 46 6.42 -6.93 13.13
CA TYR A 46 7.35 -6.10 13.86
C TYR A 46 7.33 -4.66 13.34
N LEU A 47 7.01 -3.70 14.21
CA LEU A 47 7.22 -2.27 13.94
C LEU A 47 8.61 -1.85 14.43
N ILE A 48 9.56 -1.78 13.51
CA ILE A 48 10.93 -1.36 13.81
C ILE A 48 11.01 0.15 13.61
N TYR A 49 11.60 0.90 14.54
CA TYR A 49 11.72 2.34 14.48
C TYR A 49 13.14 2.89 14.75
N LYS A 50 14.10 2.04 15.16
CA LYS A 50 15.51 2.44 15.37
C LYS A 50 16.51 1.30 15.21
N ASN A 51 17.80 1.62 15.36
CA ASN A 51 18.96 0.73 15.21
C ASN A 51 19.10 0.14 13.80
N TYR A 52 18.77 0.93 12.76
CA TYR A 52 18.97 0.49 11.38
C TYR A 52 20.45 0.40 11.02
N ALA A 53 20.85 -0.68 10.35
CA ALA A 53 22.09 -0.75 9.60
C ALA A 53 21.91 -0.17 8.19
N GLU A 54 22.99 0.27 7.55
CA GLU A 54 22.96 0.82 6.17
C GLU A 54 22.37 -0.17 5.16
N ASP A 55 22.66 -1.46 5.35
CA ASP A 55 22.17 -2.55 4.50
C ASP A 55 20.70 -2.92 4.76
N ASP A 56 20.05 -2.35 5.79
CA ASP A 56 18.68 -2.72 6.12
C ASP A 56 17.66 -2.22 5.08
N PHE A 57 17.98 -1.09 4.44
CA PHE A 57 17.16 -0.52 3.38
C PHE A 57 17.61 -0.97 1.98
N ASN A 58 18.75 -1.65 1.86
CA ASN A 58 19.40 -1.98 0.59
C ASN A 58 19.72 -3.46 0.51
N ARG A 59 19.33 -4.11 -0.59
CA ARG A 59 19.74 -5.49 -0.82
C ARG A 59 21.16 -5.53 -1.38
N SER A 60 22.06 -6.25 -0.71
CA SER A 60 23.44 -6.46 -1.18
C SER A 60 23.54 -7.15 -2.55
N TRP A 61 22.51 -7.91 -2.97
CA TRP A 61 22.49 -8.66 -4.24
C TRP A 61 21.75 -7.98 -5.39
N THR A 62 21.06 -6.85 -5.18
CA THR A 62 20.51 -6.04 -6.29
C THR A 62 21.59 -5.23 -7.01
N GLY A 63 22.86 -5.62 -6.87
CA GLY A 63 23.95 -5.26 -7.76
C GLY A 63 23.51 -5.45 -9.20
N GLY A 64 23.28 -4.31 -9.87
CA GLY A 64 22.59 -4.16 -11.14
C GLY A 64 22.71 -5.34 -12.10
N THR A 65 21.59 -6.04 -12.31
CA THR A 65 21.43 -6.88 -13.50
C THR A 65 20.93 -6.01 -14.66
N GLY A 66 21.88 -5.54 -15.47
CA GLY A 66 21.61 -5.14 -16.85
C GLY A 66 22.06 -3.73 -17.23
N GLY A 67 23.36 -3.57 -17.54
CA GLY A 67 23.86 -2.56 -18.49
C GLY A 67 23.58 -1.09 -18.17
N GLY A 68 24.42 -0.47 -17.34
CA GLY A 68 24.62 1.00 -17.36
C GLY A 68 23.53 1.87 -16.76
N GLY A 69 22.67 1.35 -15.87
CA GLY A 69 21.64 2.12 -15.18
C GLY A 69 22.11 2.77 -13.86
N PHE A 70 21.63 3.98 -13.59
CA PHE A 70 21.86 4.74 -12.36
C PHE A 70 21.45 3.94 -11.11
N GLN A 71 22.35 3.81 -10.14
CA GLN A 71 22.10 3.08 -8.89
C GLN A 71 21.33 3.97 -7.92
N SER A 72 20.25 3.44 -7.33
CA SER A 72 19.51 4.10 -6.26
C SER A 72 19.70 3.32 -4.97
N ASN A 73 20.32 3.93 -3.96
CA ASN A 73 20.43 3.36 -2.61
C ASN A 73 19.36 3.99 -1.74
N TYR A 74 18.59 3.18 -1.03
CA TYR A 74 17.64 3.66 -0.05
C TYR A 74 18.35 3.99 1.26
N THR A 75 17.96 5.07 1.91
CA THR A 75 18.44 5.45 3.23
C THR A 75 17.25 5.78 4.10
N GLY A 76 17.38 5.53 5.39
CA GLY A 76 16.46 5.96 6.43
C GLY A 76 17.19 6.02 7.76
N SER A 77 16.72 6.86 8.66
CA SER A 77 17.32 7.05 9.98
C SER A 77 16.35 6.64 11.07
N ASP A 78 16.89 6.39 12.27
CA ASP A 78 16.11 6.13 13.47
C ASP A 78 15.13 7.27 13.78
N LEU A 79 13.98 6.92 14.35
CA LEU A 79 13.05 7.87 14.96
C LEU A 79 13.52 8.21 16.38
N ASN A 80 13.31 9.46 16.80
CA ASN A 80 13.33 9.78 18.22
C ASN A 80 12.03 9.32 18.91
N ASP A 81 11.99 9.33 20.24
CA ASP A 81 10.85 8.80 21.00
C ASP A 81 9.50 9.44 20.64
N THR A 82 9.45 10.76 20.44
CA THR A 82 8.20 11.44 20.04
C THR A 82 7.76 11.01 18.64
N GLN A 83 8.70 10.93 17.69
CA GLN A 83 8.39 10.47 16.34
C GLN A 83 7.95 9.00 16.33
N ALA A 84 8.58 8.15 17.14
CA ALA A 84 8.24 6.73 17.25
C ALA A 84 6.83 6.54 17.83
N GLU A 85 6.51 7.25 18.92
CA GLU A 85 5.17 7.25 19.53
C GLU A 85 4.10 7.65 18.51
N GLU A 86 4.30 8.75 17.78
CA GLU A 86 3.36 9.22 16.76
C GLU A 86 3.21 8.23 15.60
N ALA A 87 4.32 7.65 15.12
CA ALA A 87 4.31 6.69 14.01
C ALA A 87 3.61 5.38 14.40
N ILE A 88 3.88 4.85 15.60
CA ILE A 88 3.23 3.64 16.12
C ILE A 88 1.74 3.88 16.33
N ALA A 89 1.37 5.00 16.95
CA ALA A 89 -0.03 5.37 17.12
C ALA A 89 -0.76 5.51 15.76
N PHE A 90 -0.07 6.02 14.73
CA PHE A 90 -0.62 6.03 13.38
C PHE A 90 -0.83 4.62 12.83
N MET A 91 0.17 3.74 12.94
CA MET A 91 0.05 2.35 12.50
C MET A 91 -1.12 1.66 13.21
N GLN A 92 -1.25 1.82 14.52
CA GLN A 92 -2.35 1.21 15.27
C GLN A 92 -3.72 1.77 14.84
N LYS A 93 -3.91 3.09 14.88
CA LYS A 93 -5.22 3.75 14.72
C LYS A 93 -5.66 3.89 13.27
N HIS A 94 -4.72 4.11 12.35
CA HIS A 94 -5.03 4.30 10.94
C HIS A 94 -4.83 3.03 10.10
N ILE A 95 -4.02 2.06 10.56
CA ILE A 95 -3.76 0.83 9.81
C ILE A 95 -4.39 -0.38 10.49
N PHE A 96 -3.80 -0.87 11.58
CA PHE A 96 -4.10 -2.20 12.12
C PHE A 96 -5.50 -2.33 12.72
N THR A 97 -6.09 -1.25 13.26
CA THR A 97 -7.50 -1.22 13.70
C THR A 97 -8.49 -1.70 12.63
N TYR A 98 -8.14 -1.56 11.35
CA TYR A 98 -9.02 -1.92 10.23
C TYR A 98 -8.67 -3.26 9.56
N LEU A 99 -7.60 -3.92 9.99
CA LEU A 99 -7.12 -5.14 9.37
C LEU A 99 -7.66 -6.37 10.11
N ASN A 100 -7.86 -7.44 9.35
CA ASN A 100 -8.10 -8.77 9.88
C ASN A 100 -6.83 -9.60 9.74
N ARG A 101 -6.34 -10.16 10.85
CA ARG A 101 -5.13 -10.99 10.91
C ARG A 101 -5.09 -12.07 9.84
N ASP A 102 -6.16 -12.85 9.72
CA ASP A 102 -6.21 -14.03 8.84
C ASP A 102 -6.12 -13.62 7.36
N VAL A 103 -6.57 -12.41 7.03
CA VAL A 103 -6.51 -11.84 5.69
C VAL A 103 -5.10 -11.37 5.34
N ILE A 104 -4.43 -10.70 6.29
CA ILE A 104 -3.22 -9.92 6.01
C ILE A 104 -1.92 -10.72 6.17
N GLN A 105 -1.95 -11.89 6.81
CA GLN A 105 -0.76 -12.74 6.97
C GLN A 105 -0.08 -13.12 5.64
N LYS A 106 -0.85 -13.27 4.57
CA LYS A 106 -0.32 -13.54 3.22
C LYS A 106 0.08 -12.28 2.44
N ALA A 107 -0.29 -11.10 2.94
CA ALA A 107 -0.10 -9.83 2.24
C ALA A 107 1.06 -9.01 2.80
N LEU A 108 1.22 -9.01 4.12
CA LEU A 108 2.21 -8.18 4.82
C LEU A 108 3.55 -8.90 5.06
N PRO A 109 4.67 -8.19 4.88
CA PRO A 109 5.98 -8.66 5.31
C PRO A 109 6.06 -8.70 6.84
N PRO A 110 7.00 -9.49 7.42
CA PRO A 110 7.15 -9.60 8.87
C PRO A 110 7.61 -8.29 9.53
N TYR A 111 8.30 -7.43 8.78
CA TYR A 111 8.77 -6.15 9.29
C TYR A 111 8.11 -4.97 8.58
N ILE A 112 7.79 -3.94 9.36
CA ILE A 112 7.51 -2.60 8.87
C ILE A 112 8.52 -1.66 9.54
N TYR A 113 9.36 -1.03 8.75
CA TYR A 113 10.34 -0.04 9.21
C TYR A 113 9.69 1.34 9.22
N LEU A 114 9.67 1.98 10.37
CA LEU A 114 9.24 3.35 10.59
C LEU A 114 10.51 4.20 10.66
N ALA A 115 10.84 4.91 9.58
CA ALA A 115 12.13 5.58 9.44
C ALA A 115 11.95 7.08 9.23
N TYR A 116 12.85 7.89 9.78
CA TYR A 116 12.94 9.30 9.45
C TYR A 116 13.68 9.46 8.13
N ASP A 117 13.18 10.34 7.26
CA ASP A 117 13.85 10.71 6.01
C ASP A 117 14.14 9.53 5.06
N LEU A 118 13.18 8.60 4.96
CA LEU A 118 13.24 7.52 3.98
C LEU A 118 13.35 8.12 2.57
N SER A 119 14.43 7.78 1.87
CA SER A 119 14.71 8.35 0.56
C SER A 119 15.52 7.42 -0.32
N ALA A 120 15.35 7.54 -1.63
CA ALA A 120 16.24 6.97 -2.62
C ALA A 120 17.32 8.00 -2.99
N ARG A 121 18.57 7.58 -2.94
CA ARG A 121 19.76 8.35 -3.32
C ARG A 121 20.28 7.80 -4.64
N THR A 122 20.15 8.59 -5.71
CA THR A 122 20.56 8.19 -7.05
C THR A 122 21.71 9.05 -7.53
N GLU A 123 22.82 8.45 -7.94
CA GLU A 123 23.92 9.19 -8.57
C GLU A 123 23.73 9.23 -10.09
N PHE A 124 23.33 10.39 -10.62
CA PHE A 124 23.11 10.56 -12.06
C PHE A 124 24.42 10.81 -12.83
N ILE A 125 25.40 11.43 -12.21
CA ILE A 125 26.74 11.70 -12.75
C ILE A 125 27.71 11.59 -11.58
N PRO A 126 28.93 11.04 -11.75
CA PRO A 126 29.91 10.98 -10.66
C PRO A 126 30.06 12.30 -9.89
N GLY A 127 29.85 12.25 -8.58
CA GLY A 127 29.89 13.39 -7.67
C GLY A 127 28.58 14.18 -7.56
N TYR A 128 27.48 13.75 -8.19
CA TYR A 128 26.19 14.45 -8.17
C TYR A 128 25.04 13.52 -7.74
N PRO A 129 24.90 13.25 -6.43
CA PRO A 129 23.78 12.49 -5.89
C PRO A 129 22.51 13.33 -5.87
N ALA A 130 21.41 12.76 -6.32
CA ALA A 130 20.07 13.30 -6.18
C ALA A 130 19.29 12.50 -5.13
N LYS A 131 18.48 13.20 -4.34
CA LYS A 131 17.56 12.60 -3.39
C LYS A 131 16.15 12.59 -3.95
N SER A 132 15.47 11.47 -3.81
CA SER A 132 14.02 11.38 -3.95
C SER A 132 13.44 10.91 -2.62
N ASN A 133 12.60 11.74 -1.99
CA ASN A 133 11.87 11.31 -0.80
C ASN A 133 10.90 10.19 -1.17
N VAL A 134 10.80 9.19 -0.30
CA VAL A 134 9.94 8.03 -0.47
C VAL A 134 8.98 8.02 0.70
N ASN A 135 7.67 8.07 0.45
CA ASN A 135 6.67 8.04 1.52
C ASN A 135 6.57 6.63 2.11
N ILE A 136 6.36 5.64 1.23
CA ILE A 136 6.31 4.22 1.57
C ILE A 136 7.08 3.44 0.51
N SER A 137 7.92 2.51 0.95
CA SER A 137 8.60 1.53 0.11
C SER A 137 7.99 0.15 0.34
N PHE A 138 7.52 -0.45 -0.75
CA PHE A 138 7.03 -1.83 -0.78
C PHE A 138 8.05 -2.80 -1.41
N GLU A 139 9.29 -2.33 -1.58
CA GLU A 139 10.35 -3.01 -2.35
C GLU A 139 11.11 -4.06 -1.53
N GLY A 140 10.95 -4.16 -0.21
CA GLY A 140 11.57 -5.24 0.59
C GLY A 140 10.82 -6.57 0.44
N LEU A 141 11.53 -7.71 0.46
CA LEU A 141 10.88 -9.04 0.42
C LEU A 141 10.21 -9.34 1.76
N ASP A 142 10.93 -9.01 2.82
CA ASP A 142 10.62 -9.28 4.21
C ASP A 142 10.36 -8.01 5.03
N TYR A 143 10.43 -6.83 4.40
CA TYR A 143 10.06 -5.57 5.04
C TYR A 143 9.35 -4.62 4.08
N TRP A 144 8.48 -3.77 4.62
CA TRP A 144 8.10 -2.49 4.01
C TRP A 144 8.66 -1.36 4.85
N ALA A 145 8.85 -0.18 4.27
CA ALA A 145 9.37 0.98 4.99
C ALA A 145 8.45 2.17 4.81
N ILE A 146 8.24 2.93 5.88
CA ILE A 146 7.38 4.10 5.95
C ILE A 146 8.22 5.27 6.45
N SER A 147 8.10 6.40 5.76
CA SER A 147 8.76 7.65 6.15
C SER A 147 7.91 8.42 7.15
N TRP A 148 8.46 8.70 8.33
CA TRP A 148 7.82 9.52 9.35
C TRP A 148 8.44 10.92 9.41
N GLY A 149 8.13 11.72 8.39
CA GLY A 149 8.79 13.00 8.13
C GLY A 149 10.17 12.84 7.48
N GLY A 150 10.86 13.95 7.26
CA GLY A 150 12.16 13.92 6.62
C GLY A 150 12.66 15.27 6.16
N ILE A 151 13.54 15.26 5.18
CA ILE A 151 14.12 16.47 4.58
C ILE A 151 13.94 16.39 3.07
N GLN A 152 13.21 17.34 2.51
CA GLN A 152 13.19 17.56 1.07
C GLN A 152 14.46 18.25 0.62
N GLU A 153 15.07 17.77 -0.47
CA GLU A 153 16.18 18.43 -1.15
C GLU A 153 15.73 18.90 -2.53
N ILE A 154 15.72 20.22 -2.75
CA ILE A 154 15.37 20.84 -4.03
C ILE A 154 16.66 21.21 -4.74
N SER A 155 16.91 20.58 -5.90
CA SER A 155 18.07 20.91 -6.73
C SER A 155 18.00 22.37 -7.21
N THR A 156 19.11 23.08 -7.04
CA THR A 156 19.27 24.49 -7.46
C THR A 156 20.15 24.64 -8.69
N GLY A 157 20.59 23.53 -9.29
CA GLY A 157 21.51 23.50 -10.42
C GLY A 157 22.76 22.65 -10.16
N LEU A 158 23.62 22.55 -11.18
CA LEU A 158 24.89 21.83 -11.12
C LEU A 158 25.89 22.61 -10.24
N GLY A 159 26.46 21.92 -9.24
CA GLY A 159 27.51 22.47 -8.36
C GLY A 159 27.02 23.39 -7.23
N THR A 160 25.71 23.56 -7.07
CA THR A 160 25.12 24.34 -5.96
C THR A 160 24.50 23.39 -4.92
N PRO A 161 24.67 23.66 -3.61
CA PRO A 161 23.98 22.89 -2.58
C PRO A 161 22.46 22.94 -2.78
N PRO A 162 21.74 21.84 -2.55
CA PRO A 162 20.29 21.84 -2.62
C PRO A 162 19.72 22.73 -1.51
N ILE A 163 18.55 23.32 -1.78
CA ILE A 163 17.75 23.92 -0.72
C ILE A 163 17.10 22.76 0.05
N THR A 164 17.27 22.77 1.36
CA THR A 164 16.66 21.78 2.25
C THR A 164 15.44 22.36 2.93
N SER A 165 14.38 21.56 3.03
CA SER A 165 13.17 21.90 3.79
C SER A 165 12.71 20.69 4.58
N PRO A 166 12.31 20.83 5.85
CA PRO A 166 11.72 19.72 6.59
C PRO A 166 10.39 19.30 5.95
N ILE A 167 10.12 18.00 6.01
CA ILE A 167 8.83 17.39 5.73
C ILE A 167 8.30 16.91 7.08
N ALA A 168 7.16 17.45 7.51
CA ALA A 168 6.50 16.97 8.72
C ALA A 168 5.81 15.61 8.46
N PRO A 169 5.64 14.76 9.49
CA PRO A 169 4.70 13.65 9.44
C PRO A 169 3.27 14.11 9.08
N PRO A 170 2.35 13.20 8.68
CA PRO A 170 0.97 13.59 8.40
C PRO A 170 0.29 14.14 9.65
N THR A 171 -0.32 15.33 9.55
CA THR A 171 -0.99 15.99 10.70
C THR A 171 -2.47 16.26 10.44
N THR A 172 -2.87 16.31 9.17
CA THR A 172 -4.26 16.56 8.79
C THR A 172 -5.01 15.28 8.42
N ALA A 173 -6.34 15.30 8.52
CA ALA A 173 -7.18 14.16 8.12
C ALA A 173 -6.92 13.72 6.67
N LYS A 174 -6.65 14.67 5.77
CA LYS A 174 -6.34 14.40 4.37
C LYS A 174 -4.97 13.75 4.18
N GLU A 175 -3.95 14.18 4.93
CA GLU A 175 -2.62 13.56 4.87
C GLU A 175 -2.66 12.14 5.43
N CYS A 176 -3.31 11.95 6.58
CA CYS A 176 -3.50 10.62 7.16
C CYS A 176 -4.33 9.71 6.25
N TRP A 177 -5.39 10.24 5.61
CA TRP A 177 -6.18 9.52 4.60
C TRP A 177 -5.30 9.06 3.43
N LYS A 178 -4.45 9.94 2.90
CA LYS A 178 -3.58 9.61 1.76
C LYS A 178 -2.57 8.52 2.13
N MET A 179 -1.90 8.65 3.28
CA MET A 179 -0.90 7.70 3.74
C MET A 179 -1.51 6.33 4.09
N ARG A 180 -2.65 6.32 4.80
CA ARG A 180 -3.44 5.11 5.04
C ARG A 180 -3.83 4.44 3.73
N GLY A 181 -4.39 5.22 2.80
CA GLY A 181 -4.83 4.71 1.52
C GLY A 181 -3.70 4.09 0.70
N GLU A 182 -2.52 4.71 0.69
CA GLU A 182 -1.33 4.21 0.00
C GLU A 182 -0.88 2.85 0.56
N PHE A 183 -0.86 2.70 1.89
CA PHE A 183 -0.57 1.43 2.55
C PHE A 183 -1.65 0.38 2.27
N MET A 184 -2.92 0.73 2.47
CA MET A 184 -4.06 -0.19 2.36
C MET A 184 -4.26 -0.70 0.94
N GLN A 185 -4.11 0.15 -0.08
CA GLN A 185 -4.33 -0.25 -1.47
C GLN A 185 -3.33 -1.32 -1.94
N VAL A 186 -2.10 -1.32 -1.41
CA VAL A 186 -1.09 -2.34 -1.69
C VAL A 186 -1.37 -3.58 -0.85
N THR A 187 -1.71 -3.41 0.43
CA THR A 187 -2.06 -4.50 1.35
C THR A 187 -3.20 -5.35 0.79
N PHE A 188 -4.33 -4.73 0.43
CA PHE A 188 -5.49 -5.48 -0.07
C PHE A 188 -5.28 -6.05 -1.47
N ARG A 189 -4.55 -5.36 -2.34
CA ARG A 189 -4.15 -5.93 -3.64
C ARG A 189 -3.34 -7.21 -3.44
N LYS A 190 -2.30 -7.18 -2.60
CA LYS A 190 -1.51 -8.38 -2.28
C LYS A 190 -2.32 -9.45 -1.57
N ALA A 191 -3.25 -9.08 -0.69
CA ALA A 191 -4.15 -10.04 -0.04
C ALA A 191 -5.03 -10.76 -1.08
N ILE A 192 -5.50 -10.07 -2.11
CA ILE A 192 -6.26 -10.68 -3.21
C ILE A 192 -5.34 -11.58 -4.06
N GLU A 193 -4.23 -11.03 -4.54
CA GLU A 193 -3.28 -11.73 -5.42
C GLU A 193 -2.69 -13.00 -4.77
N ASN A 194 -2.49 -12.99 -3.44
CA ASN A 194 -1.94 -14.11 -2.68
C ASN A 194 -3.03 -15.04 -2.08
N GLY A 195 -4.31 -14.83 -2.39
CA GLY A 195 -5.41 -15.66 -1.92
C GLY A 195 -5.68 -15.58 -0.41
N GLY A 196 -5.43 -14.42 0.21
CA GLY A 196 -5.98 -14.02 1.51
C GLY A 196 -7.40 -13.46 1.38
N ILE A 197 -7.74 -12.87 0.23
CA ILE A 197 -9.10 -12.46 -0.16
C ILE A 197 -9.42 -13.07 -1.52
N GLU A 198 -10.35 -14.01 -1.53
CA GLU A 198 -10.91 -14.55 -2.76
C GLU A 198 -11.97 -13.62 -3.35
N MET A 199 -11.90 -13.39 -4.66
CA MET A 199 -12.95 -12.71 -5.42
C MET A 199 -14.26 -13.50 -5.36
N PRO A 200 -15.43 -12.85 -5.20
CA PRO A 200 -16.73 -13.54 -5.25
C PRO A 200 -16.91 -14.31 -6.57
N THR A 201 -17.53 -15.48 -6.49
CA THR A 201 -17.88 -16.24 -7.70
C THR A 201 -18.83 -15.45 -8.59
N GLY A 202 -18.53 -15.34 -9.88
CA GLY A 202 -19.33 -14.58 -10.85
C GLY A 202 -19.19 -13.06 -10.75
N PHE A 203 -18.26 -12.55 -9.95
CA PHE A 203 -18.00 -11.11 -9.87
C PHE A 203 -17.63 -10.54 -11.25
N GLY A 204 -18.37 -9.51 -11.67
CA GLY A 204 -18.12 -8.82 -12.94
C GLY A 204 -18.55 -9.59 -14.19
N ASP A 205 -19.27 -10.73 -14.08
CA ASP A 205 -19.75 -11.48 -15.26
C ASP A 205 -20.70 -10.66 -16.15
N ASN A 206 -21.36 -9.66 -15.57
CA ASN A 206 -22.21 -8.71 -16.26
C ASN A 206 -21.44 -7.54 -16.90
N PHE A 207 -20.12 -7.46 -16.74
CA PHE A 207 -19.30 -6.42 -17.35
C PHE A 207 -18.85 -6.86 -18.75
N ASP A 208 -18.80 -5.91 -19.68
CA ASP A 208 -18.30 -6.19 -21.02
C ASP A 208 -16.78 -5.86 -21.12
N TYR A 209 -15.95 -6.88 -21.15
CA TYR A 209 -14.49 -6.69 -21.22
C TYR A 209 -13.96 -6.56 -22.66
N LYS A 210 -14.83 -6.35 -23.65
CA LYS A 210 -14.48 -6.42 -25.08
C LYS A 210 -14.70 -5.10 -25.80
N THR A 211 -15.81 -4.42 -25.56
CA THR A 211 -16.13 -3.17 -26.27
C THR A 211 -15.22 -2.04 -25.79
N ALA A 212 -14.69 -1.26 -26.74
CA ALA A 212 -13.89 -0.08 -26.44
C ALA A 212 -14.67 0.91 -25.56
N ILE A 213 -13.95 1.62 -24.69
CA ILE A 213 -14.53 2.54 -23.72
C ILE A 213 -14.27 4.00 -24.10
N GLN A 214 -15.11 4.89 -23.60
CA GLN A 214 -14.83 6.31 -23.44
C GLN A 214 -14.37 6.59 -22.01
N TYR A 215 -13.43 7.52 -21.84
CA TYR A 215 -12.87 7.84 -20.52
C TYR A 215 -12.76 9.33 -20.22
N ALA A 216 -12.80 10.19 -21.25
CA ALA A 216 -12.70 11.63 -21.06
C ALA A 216 -14.03 12.19 -20.54
N ASP A 217 -13.94 13.25 -19.73
CA ASP A 217 -15.09 13.89 -19.09
C ASP A 217 -16.17 14.37 -20.06
N ALA A 218 -15.79 14.70 -21.30
CA ALA A 218 -16.71 15.10 -22.36
C ALA A 218 -17.70 13.99 -22.78
N TYR A 219 -17.47 12.74 -22.37
CA TYR A 219 -18.27 11.58 -22.75
C TYR A 219 -18.99 10.93 -21.55
N LYS A 220 -19.17 11.63 -20.42
CA LYS A 220 -19.81 11.05 -19.21
C LYS A 220 -21.21 10.47 -19.43
N ASP A 221 -21.93 11.01 -20.42
CA ASP A 221 -23.27 10.54 -20.80
C ASP A 221 -23.26 9.48 -21.91
N ASP A 222 -22.09 9.10 -22.44
CA ASP A 222 -21.95 8.04 -23.45
C ASP A 222 -22.15 6.67 -22.80
N PRO A 223 -22.97 5.76 -23.37
CA PRO A 223 -23.13 4.40 -22.86
C PRO A 223 -21.81 3.60 -22.75
N ASN A 224 -20.79 3.96 -23.54
CA ASN A 224 -19.45 3.39 -23.49
C ASN A 224 -18.51 4.08 -22.51
N TYR A 225 -18.94 5.11 -21.78
CA TYR A 225 -18.16 5.68 -20.69
C TYR A 225 -17.85 4.61 -19.65
N TYR A 226 -16.60 4.50 -19.24
CA TYR A 226 -16.13 3.38 -18.42
C TYR A 226 -16.94 3.18 -17.13
N MET A 227 -17.32 4.26 -16.44
CA MET A 227 -18.15 4.18 -15.23
C MET A 227 -19.59 3.73 -15.52
N MET A 228 -20.14 4.10 -16.67
CA MET A 228 -21.48 3.64 -17.09
C MET A 228 -21.50 2.13 -17.30
N ARG A 229 -20.33 1.57 -17.60
CA ARG A 229 -20.09 0.14 -17.82
C ARG A 229 -19.57 -0.58 -16.58
N GLY A 230 -19.62 0.05 -15.41
CA GLY A 230 -19.25 -0.55 -14.13
C GLY A 230 -17.75 -0.53 -13.82
N PHE A 231 -16.91 0.16 -14.60
CA PHE A 231 -15.48 0.22 -14.29
C PHE A 231 -15.19 1.36 -13.30
N PRO A 232 -14.56 1.09 -12.12
CA PRO A 232 -14.33 2.10 -11.08
C PRO A 232 -13.12 3.02 -11.35
N GLY A 233 -12.40 2.81 -12.46
CA GLY A 233 -11.07 3.37 -12.66
C GLY A 233 -9.98 2.47 -12.09
N LYS A 234 -8.77 2.98 -11.93
CA LYS A 234 -7.60 2.25 -11.41
C LYS A 234 -6.82 3.10 -10.44
N MET A 235 -6.37 2.50 -9.33
CA MET A 235 -5.47 3.14 -8.39
C MET A 235 -4.03 3.16 -8.94
N GLY A 236 -3.30 4.25 -8.69
CA GLY A 236 -1.86 4.31 -8.99
C GLY A 236 -1.05 3.25 -8.24
N PHE A 237 0.07 2.81 -8.81
CA PHE A 237 0.93 1.78 -8.20
C PHE A 237 1.57 2.24 -6.88
N SER A 238 2.08 3.48 -6.86
CA SER A 238 2.82 4.07 -5.73
C SER A 238 2.19 5.38 -5.24
N GLY A 239 0.85 5.44 -5.24
CA GLY A 239 0.15 6.61 -4.74
C GLY A 239 -1.35 6.38 -4.63
N PHE A 240 -1.97 6.99 -3.62
CA PHE A 240 -3.41 6.93 -3.41
C PHE A 240 -4.14 7.95 -4.29
N ASN A 241 -4.18 7.66 -5.59
CA ASN A 241 -4.87 8.46 -6.59
C ASN A 241 -5.61 7.55 -7.58
N LEU A 242 -6.94 7.69 -7.63
CA LEU A 242 -7.82 6.95 -8.52
C LEU A 242 -7.94 7.68 -9.86
N SER A 243 -7.59 7.00 -10.95
CA SER A 243 -7.62 7.56 -12.31
C SER A 243 -8.57 6.77 -13.21
N PRO A 244 -9.06 7.39 -14.30
CA PRO A 244 -9.79 6.65 -15.34
C PRO A 244 -8.95 5.51 -15.93
N ILE A 245 -9.64 4.47 -16.42
CA ILE A 245 -9.02 3.50 -17.33
C ILE A 245 -9.04 4.05 -18.76
N TYR A 246 -7.98 3.80 -19.53
CA TYR A 246 -7.88 4.32 -20.90
C TYR A 246 -8.28 3.29 -21.96
N LYS A 247 -8.24 2.01 -21.60
CA LYS A 247 -8.60 0.89 -22.49
C LYS A 247 -9.33 -0.19 -21.70
N VAL A 248 -10.30 -0.83 -22.34
CA VAL A 248 -11.03 -1.96 -21.72
C VAL A 248 -10.11 -3.11 -21.33
N THR A 249 -9.02 -3.31 -22.08
CA THR A 249 -8.00 -4.36 -21.84
C THR A 249 -7.17 -4.14 -20.58
N GLU A 250 -7.27 -2.97 -19.92
CA GLU A 250 -6.64 -2.76 -18.61
C GLU A 250 -7.34 -3.54 -17.51
N MET A 251 -8.60 -3.93 -17.74
CA MET A 251 -9.46 -4.60 -16.78
C MET A 251 -9.75 -6.05 -17.17
N ASN A 252 -9.87 -6.87 -16.14
CA ASN A 252 -10.45 -8.21 -16.14
C ASN A 252 -11.23 -8.35 -14.80
N PRO A 253 -11.98 -9.44 -14.56
CA PRO A 253 -12.75 -9.59 -13.32
C PRO A 253 -11.93 -9.34 -12.04
N GLU A 254 -10.74 -9.95 -11.93
CA GLU A 254 -9.87 -9.82 -10.77
C GLU A 254 -9.37 -8.38 -10.56
N LYS A 255 -8.89 -7.72 -11.62
CA LYS A 255 -8.47 -6.31 -11.56
C LYS A 255 -9.61 -5.37 -11.24
N CYS A 256 -10.81 -5.65 -11.73
CA CYS A 256 -12.01 -4.91 -11.35
C CYS A 256 -12.28 -5.08 -9.86
N PHE A 257 -12.22 -6.30 -9.33
CA PHE A 257 -12.45 -6.55 -7.92
C PHE A 257 -11.46 -5.78 -7.04
N ILE A 258 -10.16 -5.84 -7.37
CA ILE A 258 -9.12 -5.03 -6.70
C ILE A 258 -9.45 -3.54 -6.78
N ALA A 259 -9.80 -3.04 -7.97
CA ALA A 259 -10.09 -1.63 -8.17
C ALA A 259 -11.35 -1.17 -7.41
N TYR A 260 -12.35 -2.04 -7.25
CA TYR A 260 -13.52 -1.76 -6.42
C TYR A 260 -13.17 -1.69 -4.94
N VAL A 261 -12.39 -2.63 -4.42
CA VAL A 261 -11.90 -2.59 -3.02
C VAL A 261 -11.15 -1.28 -2.79
N GLN A 262 -10.27 -0.89 -3.71
CA GLN A 262 -9.51 0.36 -3.65
C GLN A 262 -10.41 1.61 -3.73
N MET A 263 -11.41 1.62 -4.62
CA MET A 263 -12.37 2.72 -4.74
C MET A 263 -13.20 2.89 -3.45
N CYS A 264 -13.61 1.79 -2.82
CA CYS A 264 -14.37 1.82 -1.58
C CYS A 264 -13.60 2.42 -0.40
N MET A 265 -12.27 2.29 -0.39
CA MET A 265 -11.40 2.95 0.59
C MET A 265 -11.03 4.38 0.21
N TYR A 266 -11.18 4.74 -1.08
CA TYR A 266 -10.83 6.07 -1.58
C TYR A 266 -11.95 7.07 -1.32
N TYR A 267 -13.19 6.72 -1.66
CA TYR A 267 -14.37 7.55 -1.41
C TYR A 267 -15.10 7.08 -0.16
N THR A 268 -15.44 8.02 0.71
CA THR A 268 -16.50 7.77 1.69
C THR A 268 -17.81 7.47 0.96
N ARG A 269 -18.73 6.81 1.66
CA ARG A 269 -20.07 6.51 1.11
C ARG A 269 -20.77 7.77 0.60
N GLU A 270 -20.76 8.84 1.40
CA GLU A 270 -21.41 10.11 1.08
C GLU A 270 -20.80 10.79 -0.15
N GLU A 271 -19.46 10.81 -0.26
CA GLU A 271 -18.76 11.32 -1.43
C GLU A 271 -19.08 10.51 -2.69
N PHE A 272 -19.17 9.19 -2.57
CA PHE A 272 -19.50 8.33 -3.71
C PHE A 272 -20.95 8.52 -4.15
N GLU A 273 -21.90 8.51 -3.20
CA GLU A 273 -23.33 8.64 -3.48
C GLU A 273 -23.64 9.99 -4.14
N SER A 274 -23.03 11.07 -3.66
CA SER A 274 -23.23 12.42 -4.20
C SER A 274 -22.64 12.63 -5.59
N GLN A 275 -21.55 11.93 -5.94
CA GLN A 275 -20.85 12.15 -7.21
C GLN A 275 -21.25 11.15 -8.31
N PHE A 276 -21.60 9.92 -7.95
CA PHE A 276 -21.64 8.81 -8.91
C PHE A 276 -22.96 8.02 -8.90
N ALA A 277 -23.58 7.81 -7.74
CA ALA A 277 -24.61 6.78 -7.60
C ALA A 277 -25.89 7.04 -8.42
N SER A 278 -26.30 8.30 -8.60
CA SER A 278 -27.48 8.63 -9.39
C SER A 278 -27.28 8.42 -10.90
N THR A 279 -26.03 8.42 -11.36
CA THR A 279 -25.68 8.42 -12.79
C THR A 279 -25.21 7.04 -13.21
N TYR A 280 -24.38 6.38 -12.40
CA TYR A 280 -23.72 5.12 -12.75
C TYR A 280 -24.27 3.95 -11.92
N THR A 281 -25.49 3.49 -12.24
CA THR A 281 -26.21 2.46 -11.46
C THR A 281 -25.39 1.17 -11.28
N LEU A 282 -24.84 0.62 -12.37
CA LEU A 282 -24.03 -0.60 -12.30
C LEU A 282 -22.79 -0.42 -11.42
N LEU A 283 -22.16 0.76 -11.47
CA LEU A 283 -21.02 1.09 -10.63
C LEU A 283 -21.42 1.08 -9.14
N ALA A 284 -22.56 1.70 -8.81
CA ALA A 284 -23.06 1.82 -7.44
C ALA A 284 -23.51 0.48 -6.86
N GLU A 285 -24.25 -0.32 -7.62
CA GLU A 285 -24.70 -1.66 -7.20
C GLU A 285 -23.50 -2.57 -6.91
N THR A 286 -22.49 -2.57 -7.80
CA THR A 286 -21.29 -3.40 -7.62
C THR A 286 -20.44 -2.90 -6.45
N ARG A 287 -20.35 -1.58 -6.22
CA ARG A 287 -19.69 -1.03 -5.03
C ARG A 287 -20.32 -1.60 -3.76
N GLN A 288 -21.65 -1.57 -3.67
CA GLN A 288 -22.37 -2.08 -2.50
C GLN A 288 -22.12 -3.57 -2.30
N GLN A 289 -22.15 -4.38 -3.37
CA GLN A 289 -21.80 -5.80 -3.31
C GLN A 289 -20.41 -6.05 -2.74
N VAL A 290 -19.41 -5.25 -3.14
CA VAL A 290 -18.03 -5.38 -2.63
C VAL A 290 -17.93 -4.95 -1.16
N VAL A 291 -18.59 -3.86 -0.76
CA VAL A 291 -18.63 -3.42 0.65
C VAL A 291 -19.23 -4.52 1.53
N ASP A 292 -20.38 -5.07 1.13
CA ASP A 292 -21.07 -6.09 1.91
C ASP A 292 -20.27 -7.39 1.96
N TYR A 293 -19.72 -7.84 0.82
CA TYR A 293 -18.88 -9.05 0.78
C TYR A 293 -17.64 -8.95 1.67
N MET A 294 -16.95 -7.81 1.65
CA MET A 294 -15.75 -7.60 2.48
C MET A 294 -16.09 -7.57 3.96
N ARG A 295 -17.21 -6.94 4.34
CA ARG A 295 -17.69 -6.88 5.72
C ARG A 295 -18.12 -8.27 6.21
N GLU A 296 -18.92 -8.98 5.43
CA GLU A 296 -19.53 -10.26 5.84
C GLU A 296 -18.56 -11.43 5.83
N LYS A 297 -17.72 -11.56 4.79
CA LYS A 297 -16.81 -12.71 4.65
C LYS A 297 -15.50 -12.53 5.40
N TYR A 298 -14.98 -11.29 5.46
CA TYR A 298 -13.64 -11.03 5.98
C TYR A 298 -13.60 -10.10 7.19
N ASN A 299 -14.76 -9.62 7.67
CA ASN A 299 -14.85 -8.64 8.76
C ASN A 299 -14.00 -7.38 8.49
N ILE A 300 -14.01 -6.90 7.24
CA ILE A 300 -13.30 -5.68 6.82
C ILE A 300 -14.33 -4.63 6.41
N ASP A 301 -14.37 -3.52 7.15
CA ASP A 301 -15.22 -2.39 6.82
C ASP A 301 -14.49 -1.36 5.95
N LEU A 302 -14.68 -1.47 4.63
CA LEU A 302 -14.06 -0.57 3.66
C LEU A 302 -14.51 0.90 3.82
N GLU A 303 -15.73 1.13 4.30
CA GLU A 303 -16.26 2.49 4.47
C GLU A 303 -15.66 3.15 5.72
N ALA A 304 -15.42 2.37 6.78
CA ALA A 304 -14.68 2.82 7.95
C ALA A 304 -13.22 3.15 7.61
N ILE A 305 -12.58 2.37 6.72
CA ILE A 305 -11.23 2.68 6.21
C ILE A 305 -11.24 3.99 5.43
N ALA A 306 -12.23 4.23 4.57
CA ALA A 306 -12.33 5.49 3.83
C ALA A 306 -12.44 6.68 4.78
N LYS A 307 -13.30 6.58 5.80
CA LYS A 307 -13.50 7.64 6.80
C LYS A 307 -12.24 7.87 7.65
N GLY A 308 -11.60 6.79 8.13
CA GLY A 308 -10.52 6.87 9.10
C GLY A 308 -10.99 7.23 10.52
N PRO A 309 -10.08 7.28 11.49
CA PRO A 309 -10.39 7.71 12.86
C PRO A 309 -10.59 9.23 12.92
N ASP A 310 -11.29 9.69 13.95
CA ASP A 310 -11.42 11.12 14.24
C ASP A 310 -10.05 11.68 14.62
N ILE A 311 -9.60 12.73 13.92
CA ILE A 311 -8.38 13.46 14.27
C ILE A 311 -8.78 14.66 15.11
N ALA A 312 -8.32 14.71 16.35
CA ALA A 312 -8.48 15.89 17.20
C ALA A 312 -7.81 17.10 16.50
N GLN A 313 -8.61 18.12 16.18
CA GLN A 313 -8.13 19.37 15.58
C GLN A 313 -7.50 20.29 16.62
#